data_AF-A0AA51N654-F1
#
_entry.id   AF-A0AA51N654-F1
#
_cell.length_a   1.000
_cell.length_b   1.000
_cell.length_c   1.000
_cell.angle_alpha   90.00
_cell.angle_beta   90.00
_cell.angle_gamma   90.00
#
_symmetry.space_group_name_H-M   'P 1'
#
loop_
_entity.id
_entity.type
_entity.pdbx_description
1 polymer ?
#
loop_
_entity_poly.entity_id
_entity_poly.type
_entity_poly.pdbx_seq_one_letter_code
_entity_poly.pdbx_strand_id
1 'polypeptide(L)'
;MKKIIYTLTYFACFIFLAGIFFKIMKLPYTYYLLFGGESLAGLICFPMIFFMKWKEGELNDLKIRFQWISGLFAFIVFIFSTWIRFYDNQIGDFSLAFSFFLLSFTFLPFFFYNMYQKSIRKI
;
A
#
# COMPACT_ATOMS: atom_id res chain seq x y z
N MET A 1 -1.23 21.54 0.62
CA MET A 1 -1.51 20.26 1.32
C MET A 1 -0.82 19.06 0.67
N LYS A 2 -0.81 18.92 -0.67
CA LYS A 2 -0.10 17.83 -1.39
C LYS A 2 1.31 17.54 -0.86
N LYS A 3 2.17 18.57 -0.82
CA LYS A 3 3.57 18.44 -0.39
C LYS A 3 3.68 17.80 1.00
N ILE A 4 2.86 18.24 1.96
CA ILE A 4 2.88 17.73 3.34
C ILE A 4 2.49 16.24 3.37
N ILE A 5 1.41 15.87 2.67
CA ILE A 5 0.96 14.46 2.62
C ILE A 5 2.05 13.59 2.01
N TYR A 6 2.63 13.98 0.88
CA TYR A 6 3.71 13.20 0.25
C TYR A 6 4.96 13.10 1.13
N THR A 7 5.36 14.18 1.81
CA THR A 7 6.48 14.16 2.75
C THR A 7 6.19 13.24 3.95
N LEU A 8 4.97 13.28 4.49
CA LEU A 8 4.55 12.39 5.57
C LEU A 8 4.58 10.92 5.12
N THR A 9 4.03 10.61 3.94
CA THR A 9 4.08 9.27 3.36
C THR A 9 5.51 8.80 3.16
N TYR A 10 6.39 9.69 2.68
CA TYR A 10 7.80 9.38 2.52
C TYR A 10 8.45 8.99 3.85
N PHE A 11 8.23 9.76 4.91
CA PHE A 11 8.75 9.43 6.25
C PHE A 11 8.17 8.12 6.78
N ALA A 12 6.87 7.86 6.60
CA ALA A 12 6.26 6.61 7.03
C ALA A 12 6.85 5.39 6.29
N CYS A 13 7.03 5.50 4.97
CA CYS A 13 7.69 4.47 4.17
C CYS A 13 9.16 4.28 4.59
N PHE A 14 9.87 5.36 4.90
CA PHE A 14 11.25 5.30 5.39
C PHE A 14 11.35 4.54 6.72
N ILE A 15 10.45 4.83 7.67
CA ILE A 15 10.38 4.11 8.96
C ILE A 15 10.10 2.62 8.74
N PHE A 16 9.16 2.29 7.85
CA PHE A 16 8.86 0.90 7.51
C PHE A 16 10.07 0.17 6.91
N LEU A 17 10.77 0.82 5.97
CA LEU A 17 11.94 0.26 5.30
C LEU A 17 13.12 0.09 6.29
N ALA A 18 13.30 1.04 7.20
CA ALA A 18 14.22 0.91 8.32
C ALA A 18 13.86 -0.28 9.23
N GLY A 19 12.57 -0.51 9.49
CA GLY A 19 12.09 -1.68 10.22
C GLY A 19 12.45 -3.00 9.55
N ILE A 20 12.34 -3.08 8.21
CA ILE A 20 12.77 -4.26 7.44
C ILE A 20 14.27 -4.47 7.58
N PHE A 21 15.06 -3.41 7.44
CA PHE A 21 16.50 -3.46 7.61
C PHE A 21 16.89 -3.95 9.01
N PHE A 22 16.22 -3.45 10.06
CA PHE A 22 16.44 -3.87 11.44
C PHE A 22 16.10 -5.34 11.64
N LYS A 23 15.03 -5.84 11.00
CA LYS A 23 14.66 -7.27 11.02
C LYS A 23 15.76 -8.15 10.43
N ILE A 24 16.31 -7.75 9.28
CA ILE A 24 17.38 -8.50 8.60
C ILE A 24 18.66 -8.53 9.44
N MET A 25 19.01 -7.40 10.04
CA MET A 25 20.20 -7.26 10.89
C MET A 25 20.01 -7.79 12.32
N LYS A 26 18.82 -8.32 12.65
CA LYS A 26 18.44 -8.80 14.00
C LYS A 26 18.63 -7.73 15.09
N LEU A 27 18.33 -6.47 14.77
CA LEU A 27 18.43 -5.35 15.70
C LEU A 27 17.18 -5.22 16.59
N PRO A 28 17.32 -4.65 17.81
CA PRO A 28 16.18 -4.37 18.69
C PRO A 28 15.22 -3.35 18.06
N TYR A 29 14.00 -3.26 18.58
CA TYR A 29 12.93 -2.35 18.11
C TYR A 29 12.34 -2.62 16.73
N THR A 30 12.74 -3.71 16.07
CA THR A 30 12.19 -4.15 14.77
C THR A 30 10.66 -4.15 14.75
N TYR A 31 10.02 -4.69 15.79
CA TYR A 31 8.56 -4.80 15.86
C TYR A 31 7.88 -3.42 15.81
N TYR A 32 8.35 -2.46 16.60
CA TYR A 32 7.77 -1.11 16.65
C TYR A 32 7.94 -0.36 15.33
N LEU A 33 9.10 -0.49 14.69
CA LEU A 33 9.38 0.16 13.40
C LEU A 33 8.53 -0.42 12.27
N LEU A 34 8.42 -1.74 12.20
CA LEU A 34 7.59 -2.41 11.19
C LEU A 34 6.11 -2.10 11.41
N PHE A 35 5.59 -2.37 12.60
CA PHE A 35 4.17 -2.17 12.90
C PHE A 35 3.78 -0.69 12.77
N GLY A 36 4.58 0.21 13.35
CA GLY A 36 4.32 1.65 13.29
C GLY A 36 4.44 2.22 11.88
N GLY A 37 5.52 1.90 11.16
CA GLY A 37 5.75 2.37 9.80
C GLY A 37 4.69 1.88 8.82
N GLU A 38 4.34 0.60 8.90
CA GLU A 38 3.29 -0.01 8.06
C GLU A 38 1.92 0.60 8.34
N SER A 39 1.55 0.75 9.61
CA SER A 39 0.26 1.34 10.01
C SER A 39 0.14 2.78 9.53
N LEU A 40 1.18 3.59 9.76
CA LEU A 40 1.22 5.00 9.37
C LEU A 40 1.17 5.15 7.85
N ALA A 41 1.98 4.39 7.12
CA ALA A 41 1.98 4.44 5.68
C ALA A 41 0.61 4.00 5.13
N GLY A 42 0.15 2.83 5.58
CA GLY A 42 -0.95 2.13 4.93
C GLY A 42 -2.36 2.48 5.35
N LEU A 43 -2.59 2.78 6.63
CA LEU A 43 -3.94 3.11 7.10
C LEU A 43 -4.20 4.62 7.10
N ILE A 44 -3.14 5.44 7.11
CA ILE A 44 -3.28 6.90 7.18
C ILE A 44 -2.87 7.54 5.85
N CYS A 45 -1.62 7.34 5.43
CA CYS A 45 -1.07 8.08 4.29
C CYS A 45 -1.70 7.67 2.96
N PHE A 46 -1.80 6.36 2.67
CA PHE A 46 -2.37 5.86 1.41
C PHE A 46 -3.85 6.25 1.23
N PRO A 47 -4.75 6.11 2.23
CA PRO A 47 -6.12 6.61 2.13
C PRO A 47 -6.18 8.13 1.94
N MET A 48 -5.33 8.91 2.63
CA MET A 48 -5.25 10.36 2.42
C MET A 48 -4.89 10.71 0.97
N ILE A 49 -3.90 10.03 0.39
CA ILE A 49 -3.51 10.23 -1.02
C ILE A 49 -4.68 9.93 -1.95
N PHE A 50 -5.42 8.85 -1.69
CA PHE A 50 -6.58 8.49 -2.49
C PHE A 50 -7.68 9.56 -2.43
N PHE A 51 -8.05 10.02 -1.23
CA PHE A 51 -9.05 11.08 -1.06
C PHE A 51 -8.63 12.38 -1.75
N MET A 52 -7.35 12.72 -1.67
CA MET A 52 -6.80 13.89 -2.35
C MET A 52 -6.93 13.78 -3.88
N LYS A 53 -6.51 12.65 -4.46
CA LYS A 53 -6.65 12.40 -5.91
C LYS A 53 -8.09 12.33 -6.38
N TRP A 54 -8.99 11.80 -5.56
CA TRP A 54 -10.41 11.81 -5.84
C TRP A 54 -10.92 13.26 -5.90
N LYS A 55 -10.67 14.05 -4.86
CA LYS A 55 -11.15 15.43 -4.75
C LYS A 55 -10.67 16.32 -5.90
N GLU A 56 -9.49 16.03 -6.44
CA GLU A 56 -8.87 16.79 -7.52
C GLU A 56 -9.32 16.34 -8.92
N GLY A 57 -10.23 15.37 -9.02
CA GLY A 57 -10.75 14.89 -10.29
C GLY A 57 -9.78 14.00 -11.08
N GLU A 58 -8.59 13.70 -10.53
CA GLU A 58 -7.61 12.78 -11.13
C GLU A 58 -8.15 11.34 -11.23
N LEU A 59 -9.21 11.02 -10.48
CA LEU A 59 -9.90 9.72 -10.44
C LEU A 59 -11.33 9.78 -11.01
N ASN A 60 -11.59 10.65 -11.99
CA ASN A 60 -12.90 10.75 -12.63
C ASN A 60 -13.22 9.56 -13.54
N ASP A 61 -12.21 8.98 -14.19
CA ASP A 61 -12.39 7.75 -14.95
C ASP A 61 -12.71 6.58 -14.03
N LEU A 62 -13.84 5.91 -14.28
CA LEU A 62 -14.28 4.70 -13.55
C LEU A 62 -13.18 3.64 -13.48
N LYS A 63 -12.42 3.43 -14.57
CA LYS A 63 -11.32 2.46 -14.62
C LYS A 63 -10.18 2.81 -13.67
N ILE A 64 -9.81 4.09 -13.60
CA ILE A 64 -8.74 4.57 -12.71
C ILE A 64 -9.23 4.50 -11.26
N ARG A 65 -10.48 4.90 -11.00
CA ARG A 65 -11.07 4.80 -9.66
C ARG A 65 -11.12 3.36 -9.16
N PHE A 66 -11.56 2.42 -10.01
CA PHE A 66 -11.59 0.99 -9.66
C PHE A 66 -10.20 0.43 -9.38
N GLN A 67 -9.19 0.80 -10.18
CA GLN A 67 -7.80 0.46 -9.93
C GLN A 67 -7.34 0.96 -8.54
N TRP A 68 -7.66 2.19 -8.16
CA TRP A 68 -7.27 2.71 -6.86
C TRP A 68 -8.01 2.05 -5.69
N ILE A 69 -9.31 1.78 -5.82
CA ILE A 69 -10.10 1.11 -4.78
C ILE A 69 -9.61 -0.32 -4.57
N SER A 70 -9.41 -1.07 -5.65
CA SER A 70 -8.87 -2.43 -5.57
C SER A 70 -7.47 -2.47 -4.98
N GLY A 71 -6.61 -1.50 -5.35
CA GLY A 71 -5.28 -1.36 -4.78
C GLY A 71 -5.31 -1.06 -3.27
N LEU A 72 -6.13 -0.10 -2.84
CA LEU A 72 -6.31 0.21 -1.42
C LEU A 72 -6.86 -0.98 -0.63
N PHE A 73 -7.87 -1.66 -1.18
CA PHE A 73 -8.47 -2.81 -0.51
C PHE A 73 -7.43 -3.92 -0.32
N ALA A 74 -6.70 -4.28 -1.38
CA ALA A 74 -5.66 -5.31 -1.29
C ALA A 74 -4.53 -4.89 -0.34
N PHE A 75 -4.18 -3.60 -0.29
CA PHE A 75 -3.18 -3.07 0.63
C PHE A 75 -3.64 -3.11 2.10
N ILE A 76 -4.90 -2.81 2.38
CA ILE A 76 -5.48 -2.95 3.72
C ILE A 76 -5.44 -4.41 4.16
N VAL A 77 -5.83 -5.34 3.29
CA VAL A 77 -5.75 -6.79 3.58
C VAL A 77 -4.30 -7.21 3.86
N PHE A 78 -3.34 -6.70 3.10
CA PHE A 78 -1.91 -6.94 3.33
C PHE A 78 -1.48 -6.51 4.74
N ILE A 79 -1.84 -5.30 5.17
CA ILE A 79 -1.50 -4.76 6.50
C ILE A 79 -2.13 -5.59 7.62
N PHE A 80 -3.39 -5.97 7.49
CA PHE A 80 -4.01 -6.83 8.50
C PHE A 80 -3.37 -8.22 8.52
N SER A 81 -2.95 -8.74 7.36
CA SER A 81 -2.29 -10.05 7.28
C SER A 81 -0.91 -10.04 7.94
N THR A 82 -0.12 -8.98 7.74
CA THR A 82 1.17 -8.80 8.41
C THR A 82 1.00 -8.64 9.91
N TRP A 83 -0.06 -7.95 10.37
CA TRP A 83 -0.40 -7.88 11.79
C TRP A 83 -0.73 -9.24 12.38
N ILE A 84 -1.63 -9.99 11.73
CA ILE A 84 -2.02 -11.34 12.16
C ILE A 84 -0.79 -12.24 12.26
N ARG A 85 0.13 -12.13 11.30
CA ARG A 85 1.37 -12.92 11.29
C ARG A 85 2.25 -12.71 12.52
N PHE A 86 2.19 -11.56 13.19
CA PHE A 86 2.90 -11.37 14.46
C PHE A 86 2.30 -12.18 15.62
N TYR A 87 1.03 -12.57 15.54
CA TYR A 87 0.33 -13.33 16.57
C TYR A 87 0.19 -14.82 16.21
N ASP A 88 -0.17 -15.13 14.97
CA ASP A 88 -0.33 -16.48 14.44
C ASP A 88 0.32 -16.59 13.05
N ASN A 89 1.41 -17.35 12.98
CA ASN A 89 2.17 -17.51 11.74
C ASN A 89 1.40 -18.25 10.64
N GLN A 90 0.55 -19.24 10.98
CA GLN A 90 -0.14 -20.05 9.97
C GLN A 90 -1.26 -19.27 9.29
N ILE A 91 -2.11 -18.62 10.10
CA ILE A 91 -3.21 -17.79 9.57
C ILE A 91 -2.62 -16.54 8.90
N GLY A 92 -1.55 -15.98 9.46
CA GLY A 92 -0.80 -14.87 8.88
C GLY A 92 -0.27 -15.18 7.49
N ASP A 93 0.41 -16.31 7.30
CA ASP A 93 0.98 -16.68 6.00
C ASP A 93 -0.11 -16.92 4.94
N PHE A 94 -1.24 -17.54 5.31
CA PHE A 94 -2.36 -17.75 4.39
C PHE A 94 -3.04 -16.44 3.97
N SER A 95 -3.34 -15.57 4.95
CA SER A 95 -3.94 -14.26 4.68
C SER A 95 -3.01 -13.37 3.85
N LEU A 96 -1.71 -13.44 4.09
CA LEU A 96 -0.70 -12.68 3.37
C LEU A 96 -0.57 -13.18 1.92
N ALA A 97 -0.61 -14.50 1.69
CA ALA A 97 -0.69 -15.07 0.34
C ALA A 97 -1.97 -14.61 -0.40
N PHE A 98 -3.10 -14.58 0.29
CA PHE A 98 -4.36 -14.07 -0.27
C PHE A 98 -4.28 -12.57 -0.63
N SER A 99 -3.61 -11.76 0.19
CA SER A 99 -3.38 -10.34 -0.12
C SER A 99 -2.55 -10.15 -1.40
N PHE A 100 -1.51 -10.96 -1.61
CA PHE A 100 -0.72 -10.96 -2.83
C PHE A 100 -1.49 -11.45 -4.04
N PHE A 101 -2.38 -12.43 -3.86
CA PHE A 101 -3.30 -12.87 -4.90
C PHE A 101 -4.21 -11.72 -5.35
N LEU A 102 -4.84 -11.01 -4.41
CA LEU A 102 -5.67 -9.84 -4.72
C LEU A 102 -4.88 -8.74 -5.45
N LEU A 103 -3.67 -8.41 -4.99
CA LEU A 103 -2.80 -7.45 -5.67
C LEU A 103 -2.48 -7.90 -7.10
N SER A 104 -2.10 -9.16 -7.29
CA SER A 104 -1.60 -9.69 -8.56
C SER A 104 -2.71 -9.88 -9.61
N PHE A 105 -3.90 -10.29 -9.19
CA PHE A 105 -5.00 -10.59 -10.12
C PHE A 105 -6.02 -9.46 -10.24
N THR A 106 -6.13 -8.59 -9.24
CA THR A 106 -7.05 -7.45 -9.30
C THR A 106 -6.29 -6.17 -9.63
N PHE A 107 -5.37 -5.72 -8.77
CA PHE A 107 -4.75 -4.40 -8.94
C PHE A 107 -3.78 -4.32 -10.12
N LEU A 108 -2.82 -5.24 -10.21
CA LEU A 108 -1.73 -5.22 -11.21
C LEU A 108 -2.24 -5.19 -12.65
N PRO A 109 -3.21 -6.03 -13.07
CA PRO A 109 -3.68 -6.04 -14.45
C PRO A 109 -4.31 -4.71 -14.86
N PHE A 110 -5.13 -4.10 -13.98
CA PHE A 110 -5.68 -2.77 -14.25
C PHE A 110 -4.61 -1.69 -14.25
N PHE A 111 -3.63 -1.77 -13.34
CA PHE A 111 -2.50 -0.84 -13.30
C PHE A 111 -1.72 -0.85 -14.62
N PHE A 112 -1.29 -2.02 -15.08
CA PHE A 112 -0.53 -2.16 -16.33
C PHE A 112 -1.38 -1.81 -17.55
N TYR A 113 -2.65 -2.22 -17.60
CA TYR A 113 -3.55 -1.85 -18.69
C TYR A 113 -3.74 -0.33 -18.79
N ASN A 114 -3.98 0.35 -17.67
CA ASN A 114 -4.15 1.80 -17.66
C ASN A 114 -2.84 2.52 -18.02
N MET A 115 -1.69 2.00 -17.60
CA MET A 115 -0.39 2.54 -17.98
C MET A 115 -0.11 2.37 -19.49
N TYR A 116 -0.44 1.21 -20.05
CA TYR A 116 -0.33 0.93 -21.49
C TYR A 116 -1.25 1.82 -22.32
N GLN A 117 -2.51 2.00 -21.90
CA GLN A 117 -3.42 2.92 -22.57
C GLN A 117 -2.90 4.37 -22.56
N LYS A 118 -2.29 4.81 -21.45
CA LYS A 118 -1.65 6.13 -21.37
C LYS A 118 -0.43 6.25 -22.27
N SER A 119 0.35 5.17 -22.46
CA SER A 119 1.54 5.21 -23.32
C SER A 119 1.20 5.21 -24.81
N ILE A 120 0.10 4.57 -25.23
CA ILE A 120 -0.38 4.61 -26.62
C ILE A 120 -1.10 5.92 -26.91
N ARG A 121 -1.98 6.36 -25.99
CA ARG A 121 -2.68 7.64 -26.10
C ARG A 121 -1.78 8.83 -25.73
N LYS A 122 -0.48 8.75 -26.03
CA LYS A 122 0.41 9.91 -25.96
C LYS A 122 -0.35 11.11 -26.53
N ILE A 123 -0.49 12.15 -25.70
CA ILE A 123 -0.80 13.51 -26.14
C ILE A 123 0.04 13.80 -27.40
#